data_AF-A0A919CKJ3-F1
#
_entry.id   AF-A0A919CKJ3-F1
#
_cell.length_a   1.000
_cell.length_b   1.000
_cell.length_c   1.000
_cell.angle_alpha   90.00
_cell.angle_beta   90.00
_cell.angle_gamma   90.00
#
_symmetry.space_group_name_H-M   'P 1'
#
loop_
_entity.id
_entity.type
_entity.pdbx_description
1 polymer ?
#
loop_
_entity_poly.entity_id
_entity_poly.type
_entity_poly.pdbx_seq_one_letter_code
_entity_poly.pdbx_strand_id
1 'polypeptide(L)'
;MNCSGDAPCRLTVCRGCCCGTRKKVPGVDHEAQLARLSTIEDHTGRTVPVRRSDCLDRCSEANVVVVQPSARGRAAGGRPVWLGRVTDDHLVEALDDWIFEGGPGLTPLPEALRAHVISKGAEKPGKGGKVKKDGALRTDPVQEKDGKGTRTEKRKKREKADKHRKKREKAEKKARKKREKAAEAARRAERGDGAAPSAA
;
A
#
# COMPACT_ATOMS: atom_id res chain seq x y z
N MET A 1 -10.00 12.32 -28.02
CA MET A 1 -9.04 11.20 -28.08
C MET A 1 -8.56 10.91 -26.66
N ASN A 2 -9.03 9.83 -26.02
CA ASN A 2 -8.63 9.48 -24.66
C ASN A 2 -7.44 8.51 -24.72
N CYS A 3 -6.23 9.03 -24.52
CA CYS A 3 -5.01 8.24 -24.31
C CYS A 3 -5.14 7.40 -23.03
N SER A 4 -5.81 6.25 -23.13
CA SER A 4 -6.04 5.30 -22.03
C SER A 4 -4.88 4.31 -21.83
N GLY A 5 -3.70 4.60 -22.41
CA GLY A 5 -2.64 3.61 -22.58
C GLY A 5 -1.91 3.21 -21.30
N ASP A 6 -1.82 4.09 -20.30
CA ASP A 6 -0.98 3.84 -19.14
C ASP A 6 -1.41 4.61 -17.89
N ALA A 7 -2.63 4.37 -17.41
CA ALA A 7 -3.08 4.93 -16.13
C ALA A 7 -2.46 4.14 -14.95
N PRO A 8 -1.88 4.78 -13.93
CA PRO A 8 -1.36 4.10 -12.75
C PRO A 8 -2.51 3.50 -11.92
N CYS A 9 -2.14 2.72 -10.90
CA CYS A 9 -3.07 2.35 -9.83
C CYS A 9 -3.66 3.61 -9.18
N ARG A 10 -4.80 3.48 -8.50
CA ARG A 10 -5.37 4.58 -7.71
C ARG A 10 -5.87 4.06 -6.37
N LEU A 11 -5.72 4.87 -5.32
CA LEU A 11 -6.18 4.54 -3.98
C LEU A 11 -7.41 5.38 -3.62
N THR A 12 -8.37 4.77 -2.94
CA THR A 12 -9.46 5.48 -2.29
C THR A 12 -9.52 5.07 -0.82
N VAL A 13 -9.44 6.05 0.08
CA VAL A 13 -9.38 5.81 1.53
C VAL A 13 -10.63 6.37 2.19
N CYS A 14 -11.31 5.54 2.99
CA CYS A 14 -12.47 5.97 3.78
C CYS A 14 -12.01 6.75 5.01
N ARG A 15 -12.41 8.02 5.13
CA ARG A 15 -12.02 8.92 6.23
C ARG A 15 -13.19 9.65 6.89
N GLY A 16 -14.45 9.33 6.56
CA GLY A 16 -15.58 9.96 7.23
C GLY A 16 -15.87 9.39 8.62
N CYS A 17 -17.05 9.73 9.12
CA CYS A 17 -17.44 9.69 10.53
C CYS A 17 -17.22 8.34 11.23
N CYS A 18 -17.28 7.22 10.51
CA CYS A 18 -17.12 5.89 11.10
C CYS A 18 -15.69 5.34 10.99
N CYS A 19 -14.98 5.53 9.87
CA CYS A 19 -13.75 4.77 9.59
C CYS A 19 -12.45 5.46 9.99
N GLY A 20 -12.46 6.78 10.17
CA GLY A 20 -11.28 7.61 10.47
C GLY A 20 -11.20 8.13 11.90
N THR A 21 -11.97 7.58 12.84
CA THR A 21 -12.04 8.12 14.21
C THR A 21 -11.24 7.27 15.20
N ARG A 22 -10.54 7.96 16.12
CA ARG A 22 -9.86 7.34 17.27
C ARG A 22 -10.77 6.43 18.10
N LYS A 23 -12.09 6.68 18.09
CA LYS A 23 -13.09 5.86 18.80
C LYS A 23 -13.18 4.46 18.22
N LYS A 24 -13.09 4.31 16.90
CA LYS A 24 -13.19 3.00 16.24
C LYS A 24 -11.84 2.31 16.09
N VAL A 25 -10.77 3.08 15.92
CA VAL A 25 -9.41 2.57 15.89
C VAL A 25 -8.53 3.41 16.81
N PRO A 26 -8.46 3.07 18.11
CA PRO A 26 -7.55 3.73 19.02
C PRO A 26 -6.10 3.42 18.63
N GLY A 27 -5.20 4.39 18.82
CA GLY A 27 -3.76 4.22 18.59
C GLY A 27 -3.27 4.39 17.15
N VAL A 28 -4.16 4.58 16.17
CA VAL A 28 -3.78 4.85 14.78
C VAL A 28 -3.84 6.34 14.45
N ASP A 29 -2.74 6.87 13.95
CA ASP A 29 -2.70 8.19 13.33
C ASP A 29 -3.14 8.11 11.87
N HIS A 30 -4.41 8.44 11.65
CA HIS A 30 -5.07 8.33 10.36
C HIS A 30 -4.56 9.37 9.35
N GLU A 31 -4.10 10.53 9.81
CA GLU A 31 -3.58 11.59 8.94
C GLU A 31 -2.12 11.30 8.55
N ALA A 32 -1.29 10.86 9.50
CA ALA A 32 0.07 10.40 9.17
C ALA A 32 0.04 9.22 8.19
N GLN A 33 -0.89 8.28 8.38
CA GLN A 33 -1.06 7.19 7.44
C GLN A 33 -1.50 7.68 6.05
N LEU A 34 -2.45 8.62 5.98
CA LEU A 34 -2.87 9.16 4.68
C LEU A 34 -1.72 9.88 3.98
N ALA A 35 -0.91 10.65 4.71
CA ALA A 35 0.29 11.27 4.17
C ALA A 35 1.23 10.20 3.60
N ARG A 36 1.49 9.11 4.33
CA ARG A 36 2.30 7.99 3.85
C ARG A 36 1.73 7.33 2.58
N LEU A 37 0.42 7.14 2.51
CA LEU A 37 -0.23 6.59 1.30
C LEU A 37 -0.09 7.54 0.09
N SER A 38 -0.10 8.85 0.33
CA SER A 38 0.02 9.86 -0.73
C SER A 38 1.44 9.98 -1.31
N THR A 39 2.45 9.41 -0.64
CA THR A 39 3.83 9.34 -1.16
C THR A 39 4.14 8.04 -1.89
N ILE A 40 3.18 7.12 -2.03
CA ILE A 40 3.39 5.86 -2.75
C ILE A 40 3.61 6.13 -4.24
N GLU A 41 4.59 5.45 -4.80
CA GLU A 41 4.95 5.54 -6.22
C GLU A 41 4.80 4.18 -6.90
N ASP A 42 4.45 4.19 -8.18
CA ASP A 42 4.48 2.97 -9.00
C ASP A 42 5.93 2.62 -9.44
N HIS A 43 6.12 1.46 -10.09
CA HIS A 43 7.43 1.07 -10.65
C HIS A 43 8.02 2.07 -11.67
N THR A 44 7.22 2.98 -12.20
CA THR A 44 7.67 4.01 -13.14
C THR A 44 8.07 5.32 -12.45
N GLY A 45 7.98 5.38 -11.11
CA GLY A 45 8.28 6.56 -10.32
C GLY A 45 7.16 7.61 -10.33
N ARG A 46 5.93 7.25 -10.71
CA ARG A 46 4.79 8.16 -10.67
C ARG A 46 4.07 8.02 -9.34
N THR A 47 3.76 9.14 -8.70
CA THR A 47 2.93 9.17 -7.51
C THR A 47 1.53 8.63 -7.81
N VAL A 48 1.08 7.70 -6.97
CA VAL A 48 -0.22 7.08 -7.09
C VAL A 48 -1.31 8.04 -6.61
N PRO A 49 -2.34 8.34 -7.42
CA PRO A 49 -3.43 9.21 -6.99
C PRO A 49 -4.19 8.60 -5.80
N VAL A 50 -4.27 9.37 -4.71
CA VAL A 50 -5.01 8.99 -3.49
C VAL A 50 -6.22 9.91 -3.34
N ARG A 51 -7.41 9.31 -3.31
CA ARG A 51 -8.68 10.00 -3.05
C ARG A 51 -9.14 9.73 -1.62
N ARG A 52 -9.51 10.78 -0.89
CA ARG A 52 -10.28 10.67 0.35
C ARG A 52 -11.78 10.50 0.03
N SER A 53 -12.44 9.53 0.65
CA SER A 53 -13.90 9.35 0.61
C SER A 53 -14.49 9.54 1.99
N ASP A 54 -15.65 10.18 2.08
CA ASP A 54 -16.37 10.32 3.35
C ASP A 54 -16.95 8.98 3.79
N CYS A 55 -17.67 8.28 2.92
CA CYS A 55 -18.15 6.92 3.18
C CYS A 55 -17.82 5.99 2.01
N LEU A 56 -17.67 4.70 2.32
CA LEU A 56 -17.56 3.60 1.35
C LEU A 56 -18.56 2.47 1.68
N ASP A 57 -19.58 2.78 2.49
CA ASP A 57 -20.65 1.87 2.94
C ASP A 57 -20.16 0.59 3.65
N ARG A 58 -18.91 0.60 4.09
CA ARG A 58 -18.28 -0.47 4.89
C ARG A 58 -18.03 0.00 6.31
N CYS A 59 -19.06 0.60 6.92
CA CYS A 59 -18.98 1.13 8.28
C CYS A 59 -18.84 0.04 9.36
N SER A 60 -18.98 -1.25 9.05
CA SER A 60 -18.57 -2.34 9.96
C SER A 60 -17.05 -2.54 9.97
N GLU A 61 -16.38 -2.20 8.87
CA GLU A 61 -14.93 -2.27 8.75
C GLU A 61 -14.29 -0.97 9.20
N ALA A 62 -13.10 -1.05 9.78
CA ALA A 62 -12.32 0.11 10.15
C ALA A 62 -11.30 0.43 9.05
N ASN A 63 -10.94 1.71 8.87
CA ASN A 63 -9.87 2.14 7.97
C ASN A 63 -9.83 1.43 6.58
N VAL A 64 -10.89 1.62 5.80
CA VAL A 64 -11.04 0.95 4.50
C VAL A 64 -10.22 1.65 3.42
N VAL A 65 -9.45 0.86 2.67
CA VAL A 65 -8.68 1.30 1.50
C VAL A 65 -9.10 0.48 0.29
N VAL A 66 -9.39 1.15 -0.83
CA VAL A 66 -9.72 0.52 -2.11
C VAL A 66 -8.59 0.77 -3.09
N VAL A 67 -8.02 -0.31 -3.60
CA VAL A 67 -6.98 -0.28 -4.62
C VAL A 67 -7.64 -0.51 -5.97
N GLN A 68 -7.67 0.53 -6.79
CA GLN A 68 -8.08 0.43 -8.18
C GLN A 68 -6.88 -0.02 -9.03
N PRO A 69 -7.05 -1.03 -9.90
CA PRO A 69 -5.99 -1.46 -10.81
C PRO A 69 -5.53 -0.36 -11.76
N SER A 70 -4.29 -0.47 -12.23
CA SER A 70 -3.76 0.30 -13.36
C SER A 70 -4.49 -0.04 -14.68
N ALA A 71 -4.23 0.71 -15.75
CA ALA A 71 -4.76 0.37 -17.08
C ALA A 71 -4.32 -1.04 -17.50
N ARG A 72 -3.03 -1.34 -17.35
CA ARG A 72 -2.46 -2.67 -17.62
C ARG A 72 -3.03 -3.75 -16.71
N GLY A 73 -3.22 -3.46 -15.42
CA GLY A 73 -3.86 -4.38 -14.48
C GLY A 73 -5.31 -4.70 -14.85
N ARG A 74 -6.09 -3.70 -15.30
CA ARG A 74 -7.45 -3.92 -15.82
C ARG A 74 -7.46 -4.77 -17.09
N ALA A 75 -6.54 -4.52 -18.02
CA ALA A 75 -6.40 -5.30 -19.24
C ALA A 75 -6.07 -6.77 -18.95
N ALA A 76 -5.29 -7.04 -17.89
CA ALA A 76 -5.00 -8.38 -17.39
C ALA A 76 -6.14 -9.01 -16.56
N GLY A 77 -7.34 -8.39 -16.51
CA GLY A 77 -8.49 -8.89 -15.77
C GLY A 77 -8.57 -8.44 -14.30
N GLY A 78 -7.66 -7.59 -13.85
CA GLY A 78 -7.66 -7.02 -12.50
C GLY A 78 -8.97 -6.32 -12.16
N ARG A 79 -9.38 -6.45 -10.90
CA ARG A 79 -10.57 -5.81 -10.32
C ARG A 79 -10.16 -4.98 -9.10
N PRO A 80 -10.96 -3.97 -8.71
CA PRO A 80 -10.69 -3.23 -7.49
C PRO A 80 -10.66 -4.16 -6.28
N VAL A 81 -9.62 -4.04 -5.46
CA VAL A 81 -9.49 -4.80 -4.21
C VAL A 81 -9.83 -3.89 -3.05
N TRP A 82 -10.69 -4.38 -2.16
CA TRP A 82 -11.15 -3.66 -0.98
C TRP A 82 -10.46 -4.25 0.24
N LEU A 83 -9.80 -3.40 1.00
CA LEU A 83 -9.03 -3.77 2.18
C LEU A 83 -9.64 -3.08 3.41
N GLY A 84 -9.98 -3.84 4.44
CA GLY A 84 -10.40 -3.36 5.74
C GLY A 84 -9.29 -3.48 6.77
N ARG A 85 -9.34 -2.66 7.82
CA ARG A 85 -8.44 -2.68 8.99
C ARG A 85 -6.98 -2.56 8.59
N VAL A 86 -6.67 -1.70 7.61
CA VAL A 86 -5.29 -1.43 7.18
C VAL A 86 -4.65 -0.48 8.19
N THR A 87 -4.42 -0.92 9.42
CA THR A 87 -4.06 -0.02 10.54
C THR A 87 -2.58 0.03 10.83
N ASP A 88 -1.87 -1.05 10.51
CA ASP A 88 -0.48 -1.25 10.88
C ASP A 88 0.50 -0.83 9.78
N ASP A 89 1.67 -0.35 10.17
CA ASP A 89 2.70 0.12 9.23
C ASP A 89 3.15 -0.96 8.24
N HIS A 90 3.25 -2.22 8.70
CA HIS A 90 3.59 -3.34 7.82
C HIS A 90 2.53 -3.59 6.74
N LEU A 91 1.25 -3.28 7.00
CA LEU A 91 0.21 -3.39 5.97
C LEU A 91 0.33 -2.29 4.93
N VAL A 92 0.71 -1.08 5.36
CA VAL A 92 0.98 0.03 4.43
C VAL A 92 2.22 -0.25 3.58
N GLU A 93 3.25 -0.89 4.14
CA GLU A 93 4.44 -1.35 3.40
C GLU A 93 4.11 -2.43 2.39
N ALA A 94 3.33 -3.44 2.80
CA ALA A 94 2.88 -4.48 1.88
C ALA A 94 2.01 -3.92 0.74
N LEU A 95 1.27 -2.84 1.00
CA LEU A 95 0.49 -2.14 0.00
C LEU A 95 1.39 -1.35 -0.97
N ASP A 96 2.38 -0.63 -0.45
CA ASP A 96 3.39 0.09 -1.24
C ASP A 96 4.15 -0.86 -2.18
N ASP A 97 4.72 -1.93 -1.64
CA ASP A 97 5.44 -2.96 -2.40
C ASP A 97 4.53 -3.58 -3.49
N TRP A 98 3.27 -3.86 -3.17
CA TRP A 98 2.34 -4.45 -4.13
C TRP A 98 1.98 -3.50 -5.27
N ILE A 99 1.77 -2.22 -4.97
CA ILE A 99 1.51 -1.18 -5.95
C ILE A 99 2.73 -0.95 -6.84
N PHE A 100 3.92 -0.92 -6.24
CA PHE A 100 5.18 -0.83 -6.95
C PHE A 100 5.31 -1.99 -7.94
N GLU A 101 5.05 -3.23 -7.52
CA GLU A 101 5.06 -4.41 -8.41
C GLU A 101 3.96 -4.40 -9.49
N GLY A 102 3.03 -3.45 -9.47
CA GLY A 102 2.00 -3.25 -10.51
C GLY A 102 0.56 -3.45 -10.03
N GLY A 103 0.36 -3.89 -8.80
CA GLY A 103 -0.93 -3.94 -8.12
C GLY A 103 -1.91 -4.99 -8.67
N PRO A 104 -3.23 -4.78 -8.45
CA PRO A 104 -4.25 -5.77 -8.79
C PRO A 104 -4.26 -6.15 -10.28
N GLY A 105 -4.23 -7.45 -10.55
CA GLY A 105 -4.26 -8.02 -11.91
C GLY A 105 -2.89 -8.28 -12.52
N LEU A 106 -1.83 -7.62 -12.05
CA LEU A 106 -0.45 -7.88 -12.51
C LEU A 106 0.35 -8.68 -11.49
N THR A 107 0.11 -8.41 -10.21
CA THR A 107 0.84 -9.04 -9.11
C THR A 107 -0.16 -9.70 -8.16
N PRO A 108 0.10 -10.96 -7.73
CA PRO A 108 -0.78 -11.65 -6.81
C PRO A 108 -0.89 -10.88 -5.49
N LEU A 109 -2.06 -10.95 -4.86
CA LEU A 109 -2.30 -10.27 -3.58
C LEU A 109 -1.30 -10.78 -2.51
N PRO A 110 -0.57 -9.89 -1.83
CA PRO A 110 0.32 -10.26 -0.74
C PRO A 110 -0.43 -10.97 0.40
N GLU A 111 0.18 -11.99 0.99
CA GLU A 111 -0.41 -12.75 2.10
C GLU A 111 -0.76 -11.86 3.29
N ALA A 112 0.06 -10.83 3.55
CA ALA A 112 -0.18 -9.85 4.62
C ALA A 112 -1.51 -9.09 4.44
N LEU A 113 -1.95 -8.87 3.21
CA LEU A 113 -3.20 -8.15 2.90
C LEU A 113 -4.38 -9.09 2.71
N ARG A 114 -4.15 -10.41 2.56
CA ARG A 114 -5.20 -11.40 2.28
C ARG A 114 -6.24 -11.47 3.41
N ALA A 115 -5.82 -11.43 4.67
CA ALA A 115 -6.70 -11.42 5.83
C ALA A 115 -7.55 -10.13 5.94
N HIS A 116 -7.18 -9.09 5.19
CA HIS A 116 -7.81 -7.78 5.20
C HIS A 116 -8.73 -7.57 3.99
N VAL A 117 -8.83 -8.53 3.07
CA VAL A 117 -9.73 -8.41 1.92
C VAL A 117 -11.17 -8.51 2.37
N ILE A 118 -11.95 -7.51 1.98
CA ILE A 118 -13.39 -7.45 2.23
C ILE A 118 -14.14 -7.42 0.91
N SER A 119 -15.35 -7.98 0.88
CA SER A 119 -16.20 -7.90 -0.30
C SER A 119 -16.83 -6.50 -0.41
N LYS A 120 -16.88 -5.92 -1.62
CA LYS A 120 -17.69 -4.72 -1.89
C LYS A 120 -19.18 -4.99 -1.62
N GLY A 121 -19.66 -6.18 -2.02
CA GLY A 121 -20.97 -6.68 -1.67
C GLY A 121 -20.95 -7.23 -0.26
N ALA A 122 -21.56 -6.51 0.68
CA ALA A 122 -22.12 -7.20 1.84
C ALA A 122 -23.35 -7.95 1.32
N GLU A 123 -23.29 -9.28 1.24
CA GLU A 123 -24.53 -10.02 1.41
C GLU A 123 -25.02 -9.67 2.82
N LYS A 124 -26.17 -8.97 2.88
CA LYS A 124 -26.92 -8.84 4.13
C LYS A 124 -27.16 -10.28 4.63
N PRO A 125 -26.99 -10.62 5.93
CA PRO A 125 -27.45 -11.90 6.43
C PRO A 125 -28.98 -11.89 6.44
N GLY A 126 -29.57 -12.18 5.28
CA GLY A 126 -31.01 -12.27 5.05
C GLY A 126 -31.42 -13.73 5.01
N LYS A 127 -32.05 -14.17 6.10
CA LYS A 127 -32.97 -15.32 6.24
C LYS A 127 -33.14 -16.25 5.03
N GLY A 128 -32.72 -17.50 5.20
CA GLY A 128 -33.38 -18.72 4.69
C GLY A 128 -33.89 -18.71 3.25
N GLY A 129 -33.02 -19.10 2.31
CA GLY A 129 -33.42 -19.48 0.94
C GLY A 129 -33.11 -20.96 0.72
N LYS A 130 -34.14 -21.75 0.40
CA LYS A 130 -34.15 -23.21 0.31
C LYS A 130 -33.05 -23.79 -0.60
N VAL A 131 -32.43 -24.86 -0.11
CA VAL A 131 -31.79 -25.90 -0.93
C VAL A 131 -32.77 -26.36 -2.00
N LYS A 132 -32.41 -26.18 -3.27
CA LYS A 132 -32.95 -26.98 -4.37
C LYS A 132 -31.85 -27.88 -4.87
N LYS A 133 -32.09 -29.16 -4.63
CA LYS A 133 -31.29 -30.33 -4.97
C LYS A 133 -31.76 -30.79 -6.35
N ASP A 134 -30.90 -30.67 -7.34
CA ASP A 134 -30.88 -31.42 -8.61
C ASP A 134 -29.43 -31.25 -9.12
N GLY A 135 -28.64 -32.24 -9.53
CA GLY A 135 -28.81 -33.67 -9.76
C GLY A 135 -27.67 -34.07 -10.72
N ALA A 136 -26.87 -35.08 -10.32
CA ALA A 136 -25.95 -35.89 -11.13
C ALA A 136 -24.85 -35.17 -11.96
N LEU A 137 -23.59 -35.20 -11.51
CA LEU A 137 -22.59 -36.27 -11.73
C LEU A 137 -21.97 -36.25 -13.13
N ARG A 138 -20.71 -35.78 -13.21
CA ARG A 138 -19.60 -36.44 -13.94
C ARG A 138 -18.27 -36.13 -13.24
N THR A 139 -17.70 -37.14 -12.60
CA THR A 139 -16.27 -37.26 -12.24
C THR A 139 -15.50 -37.61 -13.53
N ASP A 140 -14.22 -37.30 -13.78
CA ASP A 140 -12.94 -37.36 -13.07
C ASP A 140 -11.87 -36.59 -13.92
N PRO A 141 -10.55 -36.54 -13.64
CA PRO A 141 -9.78 -36.33 -12.40
C PRO A 141 -8.66 -35.24 -12.57
N VAL A 142 -7.91 -34.94 -11.49
CA VAL A 142 -6.52 -34.36 -11.47
C VAL A 142 -6.41 -32.86 -11.90
N GLN A 143 -5.91 -31.93 -11.09
CA GLN A 143 -4.54 -31.93 -10.57
C GLN A 143 -4.35 -30.94 -9.41
N GLU A 144 -3.98 -31.50 -8.26
CA GLU A 144 -3.26 -30.85 -7.18
C GLU A 144 -1.98 -30.20 -7.75
N LYS A 145 -1.79 -28.89 -7.54
CA LYS A 145 -0.48 -28.26 -7.62
C LYS A 145 -0.27 -27.39 -6.40
N ASP A 146 0.30 -28.04 -5.39
CA ASP A 146 0.93 -27.43 -4.23
C ASP A 146 1.79 -26.23 -4.60
N GLY A 147 1.34 -25.05 -4.20
CA GLY A 147 2.19 -23.89 -3.99
C GLY A 147 2.79 -23.90 -2.58
N LYS A 148 3.20 -25.06 -2.07
CA LYS A 148 3.89 -25.18 -0.78
C LYS A 148 5.32 -24.68 -0.95
N GLY A 149 5.47 -23.35 -0.99
CA GLY A 149 6.78 -22.71 -0.90
C GLY A 149 7.52 -23.26 0.31
N THR A 150 8.59 -23.99 0.05
CA THR A 150 9.37 -24.67 1.08
C THR A 150 9.84 -23.65 2.11
N ARG A 151 9.95 -24.06 3.38
CA ARG A 151 10.34 -23.21 4.52
C ARG A 151 11.64 -22.42 4.25
N THR A 152 12.49 -22.93 3.36
CA THR A 152 13.72 -22.31 2.83
C THR A 152 13.46 -21.08 1.94
N GLU A 153 12.48 -21.13 1.04
CA GLU A 153 12.04 -19.99 0.21
C GLU A 153 11.47 -18.85 1.08
N LYS A 154 10.66 -19.20 2.08
CA LYS A 154 10.09 -18.26 3.06
C LYS A 154 11.18 -17.55 3.89
N ARG A 155 12.29 -18.24 4.21
CA ARG A 155 13.45 -17.68 4.92
C ARG A 155 14.27 -16.76 4.02
N LYS A 156 14.52 -17.16 2.77
CA LYS A 156 15.21 -16.31 1.76
C LYS A 156 14.44 -15.03 1.44
N LYS A 157 13.10 -15.10 1.36
CA LYS A 157 12.25 -13.91 1.14
C LYS A 157 12.32 -12.92 2.33
N ARG A 158 12.30 -13.43 3.56
CA ARG A 158 12.47 -12.61 4.78
C ARG A 158 13.87 -12.00 4.88
N GLU A 159 14.90 -12.73 4.49
CA GLU A 159 16.29 -12.23 4.49
C GLU A 159 16.51 -11.13 3.42
N LYS A 160 15.88 -11.28 2.24
CA LYS A 160 15.87 -10.24 1.20
C LYS A 160 15.14 -8.98 1.66
N ALA A 161 14.00 -9.13 2.35
CA ALA A 161 13.25 -8.00 2.90
C ALA A 161 14.05 -7.25 4.00
N ASP A 162 14.70 -7.96 4.92
CA ASP A 162 15.55 -7.35 5.97
C ASP A 162 16.76 -6.61 5.37
N LYS A 163 17.36 -7.16 4.30
CA LYS A 163 18.45 -6.53 3.55
C LYS A 163 17.99 -5.24 2.87
N HIS A 164 16.77 -5.21 2.32
CA HIS A 164 16.23 -4.03 1.66
C HIS A 164 15.92 -2.91 2.68
N ARG A 165 15.33 -3.26 3.84
CA ARG A 165 15.12 -2.36 4.98
C ARG A 165 16.44 -1.72 5.45
N LYS A 166 17.46 -2.53 5.73
CA LYS A 166 18.79 -2.04 6.13
C LYS A 166 19.43 -1.13 5.08
N LYS A 167 19.18 -1.39 3.79
CA LYS A 167 19.69 -0.55 2.69
C LYS A 167 19.00 0.82 2.67
N ARG A 168 17.67 0.87 2.88
CA ARG A 168 16.89 2.11 2.95
C ARG A 168 17.26 2.96 4.18
N GLU A 169 17.30 2.36 5.37
CA GLU A 169 17.73 3.06 6.60
C GLU A 169 19.15 3.65 6.45
N LYS A 170 20.07 2.91 5.80
CA LYS A 170 21.43 3.40 5.51
C LYS A 170 21.43 4.54 4.50
N ALA A 171 20.54 4.52 3.50
CA ALA A 171 20.40 5.60 2.52
C ALA A 171 19.84 6.87 3.18
N GLU A 172 18.82 6.75 4.03
CA GLU A 172 18.24 7.87 4.78
C GLU A 172 19.24 8.49 5.76
N LYS A 173 19.98 7.65 6.51
CA LYS A 173 21.02 8.13 7.42
C LYS A 173 22.15 8.86 6.68
N LYS A 174 22.52 8.38 5.49
CA LYS A 174 23.48 9.07 4.61
C LYS A 174 22.91 10.40 4.08
N ALA A 175 21.65 10.43 3.66
CA ALA A 175 21.00 11.64 3.17
C ALA A 175 20.91 12.71 4.27
N ARG A 176 20.54 12.32 5.49
CA ARG A 176 20.51 13.22 6.67
C ARG A 176 21.90 13.79 6.97
N LYS A 177 22.93 12.94 7.03
CA LYS A 177 24.32 13.39 7.25
C LYS A 177 24.83 14.32 6.15
N LYS A 178 24.45 14.07 4.88
CA LYS A 178 24.79 14.94 3.76
C LYS A 178 24.13 16.31 3.88
N ARG A 179 22.85 16.36 4.27
CA ARG A 179 22.11 17.62 4.50
C ARG A 179 22.71 18.43 5.65
N GLU A 180 23.08 17.76 6.74
CA GLU A 180 23.70 18.41 7.90
C GLU A 180 25.07 19.02 7.54
N LYS A 181 25.91 18.27 6.83
CA LYS A 181 27.22 18.77 6.35
C LYS A 181 27.08 19.92 5.36
N ALA A 182 26.07 19.87 4.49
CA ALA A 182 25.78 20.97 3.56
C ALA A 182 25.31 22.24 4.31
N ALA A 183 24.47 22.08 5.34
CA ALA A 183 24.02 23.18 6.19
C ALA A 183 25.18 23.79 7.00
N GLU A 184 26.10 22.97 7.51
CA GLU A 184 27.30 23.44 8.21
C GLU A 184 28.25 24.22 7.27
N ALA A 185 28.47 23.72 6.05
CA ALA A 185 29.28 24.40 5.03
C ALA A 185 28.67 25.75 4.63
N ALA A 186 27.35 25.82 4.45
CA ALA A 186 26.64 27.08 4.19
C ALA A 186 26.84 28.08 5.34
N ARG A 187 26.65 27.64 6.59
CA ARG A 187 26.88 28.48 7.80
C ARG A 187 28.32 28.95 7.98
N ARG A 188 29.30 28.24 7.41
CA ARG A 188 30.72 28.62 7.44
C ARG A 188 31.07 29.62 6.33
N ALA A 189 30.44 29.50 5.16
CA ALA A 189 30.56 30.47 4.08
C ALA A 189 29.93 31.83 4.46
N GLU A 190 28.80 31.81 5.17
CA GLU A 190 28.15 33.02 5.69
C GLU A 190 28.93 33.67 6.85
N ARG A 191 29.74 32.89 7.58
CA ARG A 191 30.66 33.38 8.62
C ARG A 191 32.02 33.81 8.08
N GLY A 192 32.11 34.08 6.78
CA GLY A 192 33.27 34.69 6.15
C GLY A 192 33.71 35.95 6.90
N ASP A 193 34.83 35.79 7.59
CA ASP A 193 35.65 36.78 8.26
C ASP A 193 36.02 37.89 7.25
N GLY A 194 35.16 38.91 7.17
CA GLY A 194 35.53 40.24 6.71
C GLY A 194 36.25 40.96 7.85
N ALA A 195 37.43 40.48 8.25
CA ALA A 195 38.34 41.26 9.06
C ALA A 195 38.77 42.48 8.23
N ALA A 196 38.21 43.64 8.58
CA ALA A 196 38.78 44.92 8.21
C ALA A 196 40.15 45.05 8.87
N PRO A 197 41.24 45.31 8.13
CA PRO A 197 42.38 45.96 8.74
C PRO A 197 42.03 47.45 8.83
N SER A 198 41.65 47.86 10.04
CA SER A 198 41.82 49.24 10.49
C SER A 198 43.31 49.54 10.53
N ALA A 199 43.77 50.54 9.79
CA ALA A 199 45.06 51.18 10.04
C ALA A 199 45.11 52.58 9.40
N ALA A 200 45.24 53.57 10.29
CA ALA A 200 45.79 54.93 10.15
C ALA A 200 45.09 55.92 9.21
#